data_AF-A0A3Q0FPU3-F1
#
_entry.id   AF-A0A3Q0FPU3-F1
#
_cell.length_a   1.000
_cell.length_b   1.000
_cell.length_c   1.000
_cell.angle_alpha   90.00
_cell.angle_beta   90.00
_cell.angle_gamma   90.00
#
_symmetry.space_group_name_H-M   'P 1'
#
loop_
_entity.id
_entity.type
_entity.pdbx_description
1 polymer ?
#
loop_
_entity_poly.entity_id
_entity_poly.type
_entity_poly.pdbx_seq_one_letter_code
_entity_poly.pdbx_strand_id
1 'polypeptide(L)'
;MGADCTSQDLKSNKTGLHLAVQEGNVSLVDLFLQHPAAPRLINMKAHGHTALHMAAALPDSVPRTTLVRLLLARGADPSARNLEHEQPAHLLPPGPAAEQLRLLLKTRRTARRPSPPS
;
A
#
# COMPACT_ATOMS: atom_id res chain seq x y z
N MET A 1 -19.14 14.74 24.85
CA MET A 1 -19.57 14.47 23.46
C MET A 1 -18.34 14.05 22.68
N GLY A 2 -18.37 12.84 22.12
CA GLY A 2 -17.23 12.17 21.51
C GLY A 2 -16.83 12.88 20.23
N ALA A 3 -15.55 13.25 20.12
CA ALA A 3 -14.98 13.60 18.85
C ALA A 3 -14.94 12.32 18.01
N ASP A 4 -15.86 12.18 17.07
CA ASP A 4 -15.84 11.18 16.02
C ASP A 4 -14.55 11.35 15.20
N CYS A 5 -13.48 10.63 15.60
CA CYS A 5 -12.17 10.62 14.96
C CYS A 5 -12.17 9.95 13.56
N THR A 6 -13.31 9.94 12.87
CA THR A 6 -13.48 9.38 11.53
C THR A 6 -14.01 10.43 10.56
N SER A 7 -13.45 11.65 10.59
CA SER A 7 -13.63 12.61 9.49
C SER A 7 -12.99 12.04 8.22
N GLN A 8 -13.72 11.15 7.57
CA GLN A 8 -13.51 10.77 6.19
C GLN A 8 -13.79 12.03 5.38
N ASP A 9 -12.80 12.53 4.65
CA ASP A 9 -13.05 13.52 3.62
C ASP A 9 -14.13 12.94 2.68
N LEU A 10 -15.33 13.55 2.72
CA LEU A 10 -16.57 13.10 2.10
C LEU A 10 -16.49 12.95 0.56
N LYS A 11 -15.34 13.27 -0.05
CA LYS A 11 -15.06 13.08 -1.47
C LYS A 11 -13.99 12.06 -1.79
N SER A 12 -13.27 11.52 -0.81
CA SER A 12 -12.10 10.66 -1.09
C SER A 12 -12.03 9.34 -0.31
N ASN A 13 -12.80 9.14 0.78
CA ASN A 13 -12.69 7.94 1.64
C ASN A 13 -11.23 7.62 2.03
N LYS A 14 -10.36 8.64 2.06
CA LYS A 14 -8.93 8.48 2.32
C LYS A 14 -8.68 8.45 3.83
N THR A 15 -8.11 7.37 4.31
CA THR A 15 -7.57 7.26 5.66
C THR A 15 -6.27 8.06 5.82
N GLY A 16 -5.87 8.39 7.05
CA GLY A 16 -4.56 8.96 7.36
C GLY A 16 -3.37 8.21 6.74
N LEU A 17 -3.43 6.87 6.65
CA LEU A 17 -2.43 6.06 5.95
C LEU A 17 -2.33 6.38 4.45
N HIS A 18 -3.46 6.62 3.76
CA HIS A 18 -3.47 6.98 2.34
C HIS A 18 -2.82 8.34 2.11
N LEU A 19 -3.11 9.31 2.98
CA LEU A 19 -2.50 10.65 2.94
C LEU A 19 -1.00 10.57 3.19
N ALA A 20 -0.57 9.78 4.18
CA ALA A 20 0.83 9.56 4.51
C ALA A 20 1.64 9.00 3.32
N VAL A 21 1.06 8.02 2.62
CA VAL A 21 1.64 7.44 1.41
C VAL A 21 1.67 8.47 0.27
N GLN A 22 0.59 9.24 0.09
CA GLN A 22 0.50 10.27 -0.94
C GLN A 22 1.58 11.34 -0.79
N GLU A 23 1.87 11.75 0.44
CA GLU A 23 2.94 12.68 0.77
C GLU A 23 4.34 12.06 0.65
N GLY A 24 4.44 10.74 0.50
CA GLY A 24 5.72 10.07 0.43
C GLY A 24 6.48 9.98 1.77
N ASN A 25 5.81 10.29 2.87
CA ASN A 25 6.43 10.40 4.18
C ASN A 25 6.48 9.04 4.87
N VAL A 26 7.60 8.33 4.70
CA VAL A 26 7.85 7.00 5.26
C VAL A 26 7.69 6.97 6.78
N SER A 27 8.18 7.98 7.49
CA SER A 27 8.08 8.07 8.96
C SER A 27 6.64 8.16 9.42
N LEU A 28 5.82 8.94 8.71
CA LEU A 28 4.42 9.13 9.02
C LEU A 28 3.62 7.86 8.68
N VAL A 29 3.96 7.18 7.59
CA VAL A 29 3.42 5.85 7.25
C VAL A 29 3.77 4.83 8.33
N ASP A 30 5.01 4.78 8.80
CA ASP A 30 5.41 3.84 9.85
C ASP A 30 4.66 4.11 11.17
N LEU A 31 4.51 5.39 11.55
CA LEU A 31 3.74 5.78 12.73
C LEU A 31 2.27 5.36 12.62
N PHE A 32 1.64 5.54 11.46
CA PHE A 32 0.28 5.03 11.23
C PHE A 32 0.23 3.50 11.30
N LEU A 33 1.27 2.82 10.84
CA LEU A 33 1.34 1.35 10.85
C LEU A 33 1.67 0.77 12.23
N GLN A 34 2.26 1.56 13.13
CA GLN A 34 2.44 1.21 14.55
C GLN A 34 1.11 1.23 15.33
N HIS A 35 0.09 1.93 14.83
CA HIS A 35 -1.21 1.98 15.48
C HIS A 35 -1.91 0.60 15.45
N PRO A 36 -2.61 0.16 16.51
CA PRO A 36 -3.31 -1.13 16.52
C PRO A 36 -4.41 -1.26 15.44
N ALA A 37 -4.88 -0.14 14.89
CA ALA A 37 -5.82 -0.11 13.77
C ALA A 37 -5.16 -0.31 12.39
N ALA A 38 -3.83 -0.24 12.29
CA ALA A 38 -3.06 -0.34 11.05
C ALA A 38 -3.44 -1.49 10.11
N PRO A 39 -3.51 -2.76 10.57
CA PRO A 39 -3.81 -3.88 9.68
C PRO A 39 -5.20 -3.80 9.05
N ARG A 40 -6.15 -3.12 9.69
CA ARG A 40 -7.47 -2.86 9.11
C ARG A 40 -7.43 -1.78 8.03
N LEU A 41 -6.52 -0.83 8.16
CA LEU A 41 -6.38 0.32 7.26
C LEU A 41 -5.51 0.01 6.04
N ILE A 42 -4.57 -0.92 6.14
CA ILE A 42 -3.57 -1.19 5.09
C ILE A 42 -4.17 -1.74 3.78
N ASN A 43 -5.19 -2.58 3.91
CA ASN A 43 -5.95 -3.15 2.77
C ASN A 43 -7.27 -2.41 2.52
N MET A 44 -7.50 -1.30 3.23
CA MET A 44 -8.69 -0.48 3.02
C MET A 44 -8.58 0.23 1.68
N LYS A 45 -9.70 0.27 0.93
CA LYS A 45 -9.75 0.90 -0.39
C LYS A 45 -10.31 2.31 -0.26
N ALA A 46 -9.50 3.31 -0.58
CA ALA A 46 -9.93 4.69 -0.78
C ALA A 46 -10.15 4.92 -2.28
N HIS A 47 -11.39 5.21 -2.71
CA HIS A 47 -11.72 5.34 -4.14
C HIS A 47 -11.31 4.11 -4.99
N GLY A 48 -11.38 2.92 -4.39
CA GLY A 48 -10.91 1.70 -5.05
C GLY A 48 -9.42 1.43 -4.91
N HIS A 49 -8.59 2.41 -4.60
CA HIS A 49 -7.15 2.23 -4.45
C HIS A 49 -6.79 1.90 -2.99
N THR A 50 -5.94 0.89 -2.79
CA THR A 50 -5.33 0.66 -1.47
C THR A 50 -4.11 1.55 -1.28
N ALA A 51 -3.60 1.64 -0.06
CA ALA A 51 -2.33 2.29 0.24
C ALA A 51 -1.18 1.78 -0.66
N LEU A 52 -1.19 0.49 -0.98
CA LEU A 52 -0.21 -0.11 -1.89
C LEU A 52 -0.36 0.38 -3.34
N HIS A 53 -1.59 0.59 -3.83
CA HIS A 53 -1.83 1.17 -5.16
C HIS A 53 -1.34 2.62 -5.20
N MET A 54 -1.63 3.42 -4.17
CA MET A 54 -1.16 4.80 -4.10
C MET A 54 0.36 4.85 -4.07
N ALA A 55 1.01 4.04 -3.22
CA ALA A 55 2.46 3.93 -3.19
C ALA A 55 2.99 3.56 -4.58
N ALA A 56 2.35 2.59 -5.22
CA ALA A 56 2.69 2.14 -6.56
C ALA A 56 2.41 3.15 -7.67
N ALA A 57 1.72 4.27 -7.43
CA ALA A 57 1.44 5.35 -8.39
C ALA A 57 2.22 6.67 -8.13
N LEU A 58 3.04 6.75 -7.07
CA LEU A 58 3.88 7.91 -6.75
C LEU A 58 4.90 8.30 -7.86
N PRO A 59 5.53 9.47 -7.80
CA PRO A 59 6.70 9.79 -8.64
C PRO A 59 7.98 9.13 -8.10
N ASP A 60 9.04 9.09 -8.92
CA ASP A 60 10.36 8.56 -8.52
C ASP A 60 11.08 9.42 -7.46
N SER A 61 10.70 10.71 -7.37
CA SER A 61 11.20 11.64 -6.35
C SER A 61 10.89 11.22 -4.91
N VAL A 62 9.92 10.32 -4.74
CA VAL A 62 9.50 9.78 -3.44
C VAL A 62 10.07 8.38 -3.27
N PRO A 63 10.49 7.97 -2.06
CA PRO A 63 11.00 6.62 -1.80
C PRO A 63 9.90 5.53 -1.86
N ARG A 64 9.32 5.33 -3.05
CA ARG A 64 8.28 4.33 -3.34
C ARG A 64 8.74 2.95 -2.90
N THR A 65 9.98 2.57 -3.20
CA THR A 65 10.50 1.24 -2.87
C THR A 65 10.42 0.97 -1.37
N THR A 66 10.79 1.96 -0.55
CA THR A 66 10.69 1.88 0.90
C THR A 66 9.24 1.75 1.34
N LEU A 67 8.35 2.59 0.80
CA LEU A 67 6.91 2.54 1.11
C LEU A 67 6.27 1.20 0.76
N VAL A 68 6.52 0.69 -0.45
CA VAL A 68 5.98 -0.60 -0.91
C VAL A 68 6.50 -1.73 -0.04
N ARG A 69 7.81 -1.78 0.25
CA ARG A 69 8.37 -2.82 1.13
C ARG A 69 7.80 -2.75 2.54
N LEU A 70 7.63 -1.55 3.09
CA LEU A 70 7.10 -1.33 4.43
C LEU A 70 5.62 -1.73 4.51
N LEU A 71 4.81 -1.36 3.51
CA LEU A 71 3.40 -1.80 3.41
C LEU A 71 3.31 -3.33 3.28
N LEU A 72 4.13 -3.96 2.44
CA LEU A 72 4.18 -5.42 2.29
C LEU A 72 4.65 -6.14 3.55
N ALA A 73 5.55 -5.54 4.33
CA ALA A 73 6.00 -6.07 5.61
C ALA A 73 4.88 -6.06 6.65
N ARG A 74 3.96 -5.10 6.57
CA ARG A 74 2.80 -4.96 7.48
C ARG A 74 1.54 -5.69 7.00
N GLY A 75 1.63 -6.50 5.94
CA GLY A 75 0.53 -7.34 5.45
C GLY A 75 -0.34 -6.72 4.35
N ALA A 76 0.16 -5.72 3.63
CA ALA A 76 -0.52 -5.23 2.43
C ALA A 76 -0.63 -6.34 1.37
N ASP A 77 -1.80 -6.48 0.76
CA ASP A 77 -2.06 -7.46 -0.29
C ASP A 77 -1.60 -6.95 -1.67
N PRO A 78 -0.52 -7.51 -2.26
CA PRO A 78 -0.05 -7.11 -3.59
C PRO A 78 -0.96 -7.57 -4.72
N SER A 79 -1.86 -8.52 -4.45
CA SER A 79 -2.83 -9.02 -5.42
C SER A 79 -4.17 -8.28 -5.38
N ALA A 80 -4.33 -7.33 -4.45
CA ALA A 80 -5.54 -6.52 -4.37
C ALA A 80 -5.79 -5.82 -5.71
N ARG A 81 -7.04 -5.79 -6.15
CA ARG A 81 -7.46 -5.10 -7.36
C ARG A 81 -8.21 -3.83 -7.00
N ASN A 82 -7.92 -2.73 -7.69
CA ASN A 82 -8.71 -1.52 -7.60
C ASN A 82 -10.03 -1.63 -8.40
N LEU A 83 -10.79 -0.54 -8.50
CA LEU A 83 -12.03 -0.48 -9.27
C LEU A 83 -11.79 -0.72 -10.78
N GLU A 84 -10.62 -0.33 -11.28
CA GLU A 84 -10.18 -0.56 -12.66
C GLU A 84 -9.65 -1.99 -12.91
N HIS A 85 -9.79 -2.90 -11.93
CA HIS A 85 -9.25 -4.26 -11.97
C HIS A 85 -7.71 -4.34 -12.08
N GLU A 86 -7.03 -3.23 -11.85
CA GLU A 86 -5.58 -3.13 -11.85
C GLU A 86 -5.01 -3.57 -10.51
N GLN A 87 -3.81 -4.13 -10.56
CA GLN A 87 -3.01 -4.45 -9.37
C GLN A 87 -2.05 -3.30 -9.09
N PRO A 88 -1.52 -3.18 -7.87
CA PRO A 88 -0.52 -2.16 -7.57
C PRO A 88 0.68 -2.26 -8.54
N ALA A 89 1.04 -3.48 -8.95
CA ALA A 89 2.11 -3.69 -9.92
C ALA A 89 1.86 -3.05 -11.29
N HIS A 90 0.59 -2.89 -11.72
CA HIS A 90 0.26 -2.28 -13.01
C HIS A 90 0.43 -0.76 -12.99
N LEU A 91 0.15 -0.12 -11.85
CA LEU A 91 0.29 1.34 -11.66
C LEU A 91 1.74 1.82 -11.59
N LEU A 92 2.70 0.89 -11.50
CA LEU A 92 4.11 1.22 -11.43
C LEU A 92 4.59 1.89 -12.72
N PRO A 93 5.28 3.04 -12.64
CA PRO A 93 5.81 3.74 -13.81
C PRO A 93 6.90 2.90 -14.49
N PRO A 94 7.20 3.13 -15.77
CA PRO A 94 8.33 2.48 -16.41
C PRO A 94 9.64 2.98 -15.79
N GLY A 95 10.49 2.04 -15.35
CA GLY A 95 11.80 2.37 -14.78
C GLY A 95 12.43 1.21 -14.03
N PRO A 96 13.76 1.21 -13.83
CA PRO A 96 14.46 0.09 -13.20
C PRO A 96 13.99 -0.17 -11.76
N ALA A 97 13.74 0.88 -10.97
CA ALA A 97 13.24 0.74 -9.59
C ALA A 97 11.81 0.16 -9.54
N ALA A 98 10.96 0.58 -10.46
CA ALA A 98 9.59 0.10 -10.58
C ALA A 98 9.54 -1.35 -11.10
N GLU A 99 10.41 -1.74 -12.02
CA GLU A 99 10.55 -3.12 -12.49
C GLU A 99 10.97 -4.05 -11.34
N GLN A 100 11.89 -3.62 -10.47
CA GLN A 100 12.24 -4.37 -9.27
C GLN A 100 11.03 -4.57 -8.34
N LEU A 101 10.20 -3.54 -8.16
CA LEU A 101 8.97 -3.64 -7.36
C LEU A 101 7.92 -4.52 -8.03
N ARG A 102 7.76 -4.44 -9.36
CA ARG A 102 6.89 -5.34 -10.12
C ARG A 102 7.29 -6.79 -9.89
N LEU A 103 8.57 -7.10 -10.02
CA LEU A 103 9.11 -8.42 -9.76
C LEU A 103 8.88 -8.85 -8.30
N LEU A 104 9.10 -7.97 -7.34
CA LEU A 104 8.84 -8.26 -5.91
C LEU A 104 7.37 -8.59 -5.64
N LEU A 105 6.45 -7.80 -6.19
CA LEU A 105 5.00 -7.99 -6.06
C LEU A 105 4.53 -9.26 -6.79
N LYS A 106 5.12 -9.58 -7.94
CA LYS A 106 4.86 -10.81 -8.72
C LYS A 106 5.37 -12.06 -7.97
N THR A 107 6.60 -12.01 -7.46
CA THR A 107 7.30 -13.11 -6.78
C THR A 107 6.73 -13.42 -5.40
N ARG A 108 6.09 -12.47 -4.71
CA ARG A 108 5.37 -12.82 -3.47
C ARG A 108 4.18 -13.79 -3.66
N ARG A 109 3.70 -14.01 -4.89
CA ARG A 109 2.79 -15.15 -5.18
C ARG A 109 3.49 -16.51 -5.04
N THR A 110 4.80 -16.58 -5.23
CA THR A 110 5.58 -17.83 -5.17
C THR A 110 6.23 -18.06 -3.82
N ALA A 111 6.49 -16.99 -3.05
CA ALA A 111 7.06 -17.09 -1.69
C ALA A 111 6.05 -17.51 -0.60
N ARG A 112 4.77 -17.71 -0.93
CA ARG A 112 3.75 -18.27 -0.01
C ARG A 112 3.42 -19.74 -0.31
N ARG A 113 4.36 -20.50 -0.89
CA ARG A 113 4.41 -21.97 -0.70
C ARG A 113 5.28 -22.26 0.52
N PRO A 114 4.70 -22.54 1.71
CA PRO A 114 5.36 -23.51 2.56
C PRO A 114 5.26 -24.86 1.82
N SER A 115 6.38 -25.44 1.45
CA SER A 115 6.49 -26.89 1.19
C SER A 115 7.89 -27.34 1.59
N PRO A 116 8.12 -28.55 2.12
CA PRO A 116 7.23 -29.55 2.76
C PRO A 116 7.78 -29.97 4.15
N PRO A 117 7.30 -31.06 4.79
CA PRO A 117 8.09 -32.30 4.70
C PRO A 117 7.26 -33.59 4.48
N SER A 118 7.97 -34.57 3.92
CA SER A 118 7.77 -36.03 3.74
C SER A 118 6.40 -36.67 3.95
#